data_AF-A0A0E3VVV0-F1
#
_entry.id   AF-A0A0E3VVV0-F1
#
_cell.length_a   1.000
_cell.length_b   1.000
_cell.length_c   1.000
_cell.angle_alpha   90.00
_cell.angle_beta   90.00
_cell.angle_gamma   90.00
#
_symmetry.space_group_name_H-M   'P 1'
#
loop_
_entity.id
_entity.type
_entity.pdbx_description
1 polymer ?
#
loop_
_entity_poly.entity_id
_entity_poly.type
_entity_poly.pdbx_seq_one_letter_code
_entity_poly.pdbx_strand_id
1 'polypeptide(L)' 'MLAAQIRMQGFACDKPLGAVRDRQRSKPDHAVWVLKCGNATYRVSRAPDMAAKVEPLR' A
#
# COMPACT_ATOMS: atom_id res chain seq x y z
N MET A 1 -7.26 3.88 -6.32
CA MET A 1 -7.91 3.41 -5.08
C MET A 1 -7.03 2.38 -4.35
N LEU A 2 -5.93 2.79 -3.72
CA LEU A 2 -5.04 1.85 -2.98
C LEU A 2 -5.64 1.45 -1.62
N ALA A 3 -6.29 2.40 -0.94
CA ALA A 3 -6.98 2.16 0.33
C ALA A 3 -8.11 1.13 0.22
N ALA A 4 -8.94 1.22 -0.82
CA ALA A 4 -10.01 0.24 -1.05
C ALA A 4 -9.47 -1.17 -1.28
N GLN A 5 -8.35 -1.30 -2.01
CA GLN A 5 -7.71 -2.59 -2.26
C GLN A 5 -7.24 -3.26 -0.97
N ILE A 6 -6.59 -2.53 -0.07
CA ILE A 6 -6.12 -3.12 1.19
C ILE A 6 -7.28 -3.46 2.14
N ARG A 7 -8.39 -2.71 2.07
CA ARG A 7 -9.60 -3.02 2.85
C ARG A 7 -10.24 -4.33 2.42
N MET A 8 -10.28 -4.62 1.12
CA MET A 8 -10.75 -5.93 0.61
C MET A 8 -9.89 -7.09 1.10
N GLN A 9 -8.64 -6.83 1.49
CA GLN A 9 -7.73 -7.82 2.08
C GLN A 9 -7.78 -7.83 3.62
N GLY A 10 -8.69 -7.08 4.24
CA GLY A 10 -8.88 -7.03 5.71
C GLY A 10 -8.02 -6.00 6.45
N PHE A 11 -7.29 -5.13 5.75
CA PHE A 11 -6.53 -4.05 6.40
C PHE A 11 -7.41 -2.82 6.64
N ALA A 12 -7.47 -2.37 7.89
CA ALA A 12 -8.19 -1.15 8.27
C ALA A 12 -7.54 0.09 7.64
N CYS A 13 -8.33 0.97 7.04
CA CYS A 13 -7.83 2.28 6.59
C CYS A 13 -9.01 3.24 6.55
N ASP A 14 -9.29 3.87 7.69
CA ASP A 14 -10.55 4.61 7.87
C ASP A 14 -10.54 5.91 7.09
N LYS A 15 -9.46 6.69 7.25
CA LYS A 15 -9.26 7.97 6.57
C LYS A 15 -7.98 7.93 5.71
N PRO A 16 -8.04 7.62 4.41
CA PRO A 16 -6.86 7.65 3.56
C PRO A 16 -6.36 9.11 3.45
N LEU A 17 -5.15 9.36 3.95
CA LEU A 17 -4.51 10.67 3.92
C LEU A 17 -3.69 10.88 2.64
N GLY A 18 -3.15 9.79 2.09
CA GLY A 18 -2.42 9.85 0.83
C GLY A 18 -1.67 8.56 0.54
N ALA A 19 -1.30 8.37 -0.72
CA ALA A 19 -0.44 7.28 -1.16
C ALA A 19 0.73 7.85 -1.95
N VAL A 20 1.96 7.56 -1.51
CA VAL A 20 3.18 8.03 -2.17
C VAL A 20 3.95 6.82 -2.66
N ARG A 21 4.41 6.85 -3.92
CA ARG A 21 5.25 5.77 -4.45
C ARG A 21 6.64 5.85 -3.79
N ASP A 22 7.06 4.75 -3.19
CA ASP A 22 8.43 4.59 -2.68
C ASP A 22 9.34 4.29 -3.86
N ARG A 23 10.00 5.32 -4.40
CA ARG A 23 10.89 5.19 -5.56
C ARG A 23 12.16 4.40 -5.27
N GLN A 24 12.60 4.32 -4.01
CA GLN A 24 13.80 3.56 -3.64
C GLN A 24 13.56 2.05 -3.69
N ARG A 25 12.34 1.62 -3.32
CA ARG A 25 11.94 0.21 -3.34
C ARG A 25 11.22 -0.21 -4.63
N SER A 26 10.75 0.76 -5.40
CA SER A 26 10.11 0.49 -6.69
C SER A 26 11.13 0.15 -7.78
N LYS A 27 10.81 -0.84 -8.61
CA LYS A 27 11.54 -1.26 -9.81
C LYS A 27 10.57 -1.22 -11.01
N PRO A 28 11.04 -1.37 -12.26
CA PRO A 28 10.16 -1.36 -13.45
C PRO A 28 8.95 -2.29 -13.30
N ASP A 29 9.18 -3.52 -12.82
CA ASP A 29 8.14 -4.53 -12.62
C ASP A 29 7.76 -4.72 -11.16
N HIS A 30 8.04 -3.75 -10.29
CA HIS A 30 7.67 -3.87 -8.89
C HIS A 30 7.35 -2.50 -8.32
N ALA A 31 6.08 -2.21 -8.11
CA ALA A 31 5.64 -0.95 -7.57
C ALA A 31 5.46 -1.05 -6.06
N VAL A 32 6.12 -0.16 -5.32
CA VAL A 32 5.96 -0.05 -3.86
C VAL A 32 5.37 1.32 -3.53
N TRP A 33 4.34 1.32 -2.69
CA TRP A 33 3.69 2.53 -2.21
C TRP A 33 3.66 2.56 -0.69
N VAL A 34 3.76 3.75 -0.13
CA VAL A 34 3.44 4.03 1.26
C VAL A 34 2.07 4.68 1.28
N LEU A 35 1.09 3.97 1.84
CA LEU A 35 -0.26 4.45 2.07
C LEU A 35 -0.38 4.93 3.51
N LYS A 36 -0.65 6.22 3.68
CA LYS A 36 -0.93 6.81 4.99
C LYS A 36 -2.43 6.89 5.19
N CYS A 37 -2.91 6.33 6.29
CA CYS A 37 -4.27 6.40 6.78
C CYS A 37 -4.27 7.17 8.12
N GLY A 38 -5.44 7.67 8.56
CA GLY A 38 -5.56 8.41 9.81
C GLY A 38 -5.20 7.59 11.05
N ASN A 39 -5.33 6.26 10.97
CA ASN A 39 -5.09 5.31 12.05
C ASN A 39 -3.87 4.39 11.82
N ALA A 40 -3.29 4.37 10.62
CA ALA A 40 -2.25 3.41 10.26
C ALA A 40 -1.44 3.87 9.04
N THR A 41 -0.20 3.41 8.93
CA THR A 41 0.60 3.54 7.71
C THR A 41 0.93 2.15 7.17
N TYR A 42 0.77 1.96 5.87
CA TYR A 42 1.00 0.68 5.19
C TYR A 42 2.02 0.84 4.09
N ARG A 43 2.86 -0.18 3.90
CA ARG A 43 3.61 -0.39 2.67
C ARG A 43 2.84 -1.40 1.82
N VAL A 44 2.54 -1.01 0.59
CA VAL A 44 1.86 -1.86 -0.38
C VAL A 44 2.82 -2.14 -1.52
N SER A 45 3.12 -3.41 -1.74
CA SER A 45 4.04 -3.88 -2.78
C SER A 45 3.27 -4.67 -3.83
N ARG A 46 3.47 -4.37 -5.10
CA ARG A 46 2.79 -5.04 -6.22
C ARG A 46 3.79 -5.39 -7.30
N ALA A 47 3.91 -6.68 -7.59
CA ALA A 47 4.56 -7.20 -8.78
C ALA A 47 3.47 -7.58 -9.82
N PRO A 48 3.80 -7.66 -11.13
CA PRO A 48 2.99 -8.40 -12.07
C PRO A 48 2.73 -9.79 -11.51
N ASP A 49 1.51 -10.29 -11.70
CA ASP A 49 1.09 -11.64 -11.36
C ASP A 49 0.97 -11.99 -9.86
N MET A 50 1.14 -11.02 -8.96
CA MET A 50 0.91 -11.22 -7.52
C MET A 50 -0.17 -10.30 -6.95
N ALA A 51 -0.92 -10.83 -5.99
CA ALA A 51 -1.76 -10.01 -5.12
C ALA A 51 -0.90 -8.97 -4.39
N ALA A 52 -1.45 -7.78 -4.16
CA ALA A 52 -0.69 -6.71 -3.50
C ALA A 52 -0.34 -7.15 -2.08
N LYS A 53 0.96 -7.21 -1.76
CA LYS A 53 1.44 -7.50 -0.41
C LYS A 53 1.32 -6.22 0.42
N VAL A 54 0.64 -6.31 1.56
CA VAL A 54 0.42 -5.18 2.47
C VAL A 54 1.13 -5.43 3.79
N GLU A 55 2.00 -4.52 4.18
CA GLU A 55 2.77 -4.57 5.42
C GLU A 55 2.46 -3.33 6.27
N PRO A 56 1.96 -3.46 7.50
CA PRO A 56 1.84 -2.34 8.43
C PRO A 56 3.23 -1.79 8.78
N LEU A 57 3.40 -0.47 8.75
CA LEU A 57 4.68 0.19 9.04
C LEU A 57 4.85 0.66 10.48
N ARG A 58 3.78 0.62 11.29
CA ARG A 58 3.68 1.09 12.69
C ARG A 58 4.35 2.44 12.97
#